data_AF-A0AAT9S5F9-F1
#
_entry.id   AF-A0AAT9S5F9-F1
#
_cell.length_a   1.000
_cell.length_b   1.000
_cell.length_c   1.000
_cell.angle_alpha   90.00
_cell.angle_beta   90.00
_cell.angle_gamma   90.00
#
_symmetry.space_group_name_H-M   'P 1'
#
loop_
_entity.id
_entity.type
_entity.pdbx_description
1 polymer ?
#
loop_
_entity_poly.entity_id
_entity_poly.type
_entity_poly.pdbx_seq_one_letter_code
_entity_poly.pdbx_strand_id
1 'polypeptide(L)'
;MTFPQAPALPEEFDKLMRRMRLPYMRKAAPDVLATARAQRWDPAEVLRLLIAEEVVGESGRRDHATCALGSGASTPAPASQLPRNASR
;
A
#
# COMPACT_ATOMS: atom_id res chain seq x y z
N MET A 1 -7.43 -19.00 -21.52
CA MET A 1 -6.03 -18.60 -21.72
C MET A 1 -5.29 -18.93 -20.44
N THR A 2 -4.32 -19.86 -20.48
CA THR A 2 -3.50 -20.19 -19.31
C THR A 2 -2.30 -19.25 -19.32
N PHE A 3 -2.14 -18.46 -18.27
CA PHE A 3 -0.97 -17.60 -18.12
C PHE A 3 0.14 -18.44 -17.48
N PRO A 4 1.37 -18.41 -18.00
CA PRO A 4 2.48 -19.12 -17.38
C PRO A 4 2.65 -18.60 -15.96
N GLN A 5 2.42 -19.49 -14.98
CA GLN A 5 2.57 -19.14 -13.57
C GLN A 5 4.05 -18.89 -13.30
N ALA A 6 4.36 -17.73 -12.72
CA ALA A 6 5.73 -17.41 -12.33
C ALA A 6 6.28 -18.46 -11.34
N PRO A 7 7.55 -18.89 -11.48
CA PRO A 7 8.14 -19.85 -10.57
C PRO A 7 8.16 -19.31 -9.14
N ALA A 8 7.96 -20.21 -8.18
CA ALA A 8 7.98 -19.85 -6.77
C ALA A 8 9.35 -19.26 -6.38
N LEU A 9 9.32 -18.27 -5.48
CA LEU A 9 10.54 -17.68 -4.93
C LEU A 9 11.33 -18.74 -4.14
N PRO A 10 12.68 -18.70 -4.20
CA PRO A 10 13.51 -19.53 -3.35
C PRO A 10 13.16 -19.34 -1.86
N GLU A 11 13.11 -20.42 -1.10
CA GLU A 11 12.62 -20.42 0.28
C GLU A 11 13.41 -19.49 1.21
N GLU A 12 14.74 -19.45 1.05
CA GLU A 12 15.62 -18.55 1.80
C GLU A 12 15.30 -17.07 1.54
N PHE A 13 14.92 -16.73 0.30
CA PHE A 13 14.54 -15.38 -0.06
C PHE A 13 13.18 -15.00 0.52
N ASP A 14 12.20 -15.91 0.51
CA ASP A 14 10.90 -15.71 1.17
C ASP A 14 11.06 -15.51 2.70
N LYS A 15 11.93 -16.30 3.35
CA LYS A 15 12.24 -16.16 4.78
C LYS A 15 12.83 -14.79 5.12
N LEU A 16 13.80 -14.32 4.33
CA LEU A 16 14.40 -12.99 4.51
C LEU A 16 13.36 -11.87 4.36
N MET A 17 12.53 -11.93 3.32
CA MET A 17 11.48 -10.93 3.10
C MET A 17 10.41 -10.93 4.21
N ARG A 18 10.10 -12.10 4.79
CA ARG A 18 9.22 -12.18 5.97
C ARG A 18 9.84 -11.52 7.20
N ARG A 19 11.12 -11.78 7.47
CA ARG A 19 11.84 -11.18 8.60
C ARG A 19 11.90 -9.66 8.48
N MET A 20 12.11 -9.14 7.27
CA MET A 20 12.13 -7.70 6.98
C MET A 20 10.74 -7.08 6.87
N ARG A 21 9.67 -7.87 6.97
CA ARG A 21 8.28 -7.42 6.83
C ARG A 21 8.03 -6.70 5.49
N LEU A 22 8.41 -7.34 4.38
CA LEU A 22 8.20 -6.86 3.01
C LEU A 22 7.03 -7.60 2.32
N PRO A 23 5.76 -7.42 2.75
CA PRO A 23 4.63 -8.18 2.23
C PRO A 23 4.27 -7.88 0.77
N TYR A 24 4.54 -6.68 0.26
CA TYR A 24 4.17 -6.31 -1.11
C TYR A 24 5.24 -6.77 -2.09
N MET A 25 6.52 -6.63 -1.71
CA MET A 25 7.63 -7.20 -2.45
C MET A 25 7.49 -8.72 -2.63
N ARG A 26 7.05 -9.46 -1.60
CA ARG A 26 6.77 -10.91 -1.71
C ARG A 26 5.71 -11.28 -2.73
N LYS A 27 4.71 -10.41 -2.93
CA LYS A 27 3.64 -10.64 -3.91
C LYS A 27 4.10 -10.32 -5.34
N ALA A 28 4.87 -9.24 -5.51
CA ALA A 28 5.33 -8.78 -6.82
C ALA A 28 6.56 -9.56 -7.34
N ALA A 29 7.43 -10.04 -6.45
CA ALA A 29 8.71 -10.64 -6.82
C ALA A 29 8.66 -11.83 -7.77
N PRO A 30 7.72 -12.80 -7.69
CA PRO A 30 7.68 -13.91 -8.64
C PRO A 30 7.49 -13.43 -10.08
N ASP A 31 6.51 -12.57 -10.30
CA ASP A 31 6.16 -12.03 -11.63
C ASP A 31 7.25 -11.10 -12.18
N VAL A 32 7.78 -10.21 -11.33
CA VAL A 32 8.85 -9.29 -11.73
C VAL A 32 10.13 -10.04 -12.10
N LEU A 33 10.54 -11.05 -11.32
CA LEU A 33 11.74 -11.84 -11.63
C LEU A 33 11.56 -12.71 -12.88
N ALA A 34 10.39 -13.29 -13.09
CA ALA A 34 10.07 -14.04 -14.31
C ALA A 34 10.16 -13.14 -15.54
N THR A 35 9.56 -11.94 -15.45
CA THR A 35 9.57 -10.93 -16.52
C THR A 35 10.97 -10.40 -16.79
N ALA A 36 11.71 -10.05 -15.74
CA ALA A 36 13.08 -9.57 -15.83
C ALA A 36 14.01 -10.60 -16.48
N ARG A 37 13.84 -11.89 -16.16
CA ARG A 37 14.60 -12.97 -16.80
C ARG A 37 14.26 -13.10 -18.28
N ALA A 38 12.98 -13.05 -18.64
CA ALA A 38 12.54 -13.16 -20.03
C ALA A 38 13.01 -11.98 -20.89
N GLN A 39 13.00 -10.77 -20.32
CA GLN A 39 13.31 -9.53 -21.00
C GLN A 39 14.74 -9.02 -20.74
N ARG A 40 15.54 -9.77 -19.96
CA ARG A 40 16.93 -9.46 -19.56
C ARG A 40 17.08 -8.05 -18.99
N TRP A 41 16.21 -7.70 -18.06
CA TRP A 41 16.26 -6.38 -17.41
C TRP A 41 17.55 -6.20 -16.60
N ASP A 42 17.94 -4.94 -16.47
CA ASP A 42 19.03 -4.55 -15.59
C ASP A 42 18.70 -4.90 -14.13
N PRO A 43 19.62 -5.51 -13.35
CA PRO A 43 19.36 -5.86 -11.96
C PRO A 43 18.95 -4.67 -11.08
N ALA A 44 19.47 -3.46 -11.35
CA ALA A 44 19.08 -2.28 -10.59
C ALA A 44 17.65 -1.82 -10.95
N GLU A 45 17.16 -2.10 -12.16
CA GLU A 45 15.76 -1.87 -12.53
C GLU A 45 14.79 -2.82 -11.79
N VAL A 46 15.15 -4.09 -11.70
CA VAL A 46 14.39 -5.08 -10.91
C VAL A 46 14.27 -4.65 -9.45
N LEU A 47 15.39 -4.24 -8.84
CA LEU A 47 15.40 -3.78 -7.46
C LEU A 47 14.58 -2.50 -7.26
N ARG A 48 14.71 -1.53 -8.19
CA ARG A 48 13.92 -0.28 -8.15
C ARG A 48 12.42 -0.57 -8.19
N LEU A 49 11.96 -1.45 -9.07
CA LEU A 49 10.54 -1.79 -9.18
C LEU A 49 10.02 -2.51 -7.92
N LEU A 50 10.77 -3.48 -7.41
CA LEU A 50 10.37 -4.23 -6.22
C LEU A 50 10.32 -3.37 -4.95
N ILE A 51 11.26 -2.43 -4.80
CA ILE A 51 11.27 -1.48 -3.69
C ILE A 51 10.12 -0.47 -3.84
N ALA A 52 9.84 -0.01 -5.07
CA ALA A 52 8.73 0.91 -5.33
C ALA A 52 7.37 0.30 -4.93
N GLU A 53 7.13 -0.96 -5.27
CA GLU A 53 5.91 -1.68 -4.86
C GLU A 53 5.75 -1.77 -3.34
N GLU A 54 6.86 -1.99 -2.61
CA GLU A 54 6.82 -2.00 -1.15
C GLU A 54 6.48 -0.63 -0.57
N VAL A 55 7.11 0.43 -1.07
CA VAL A 55 6.86 1.81 -0.61
C VAL A 55 5.42 2.23 -0.90
N VAL A 56 4.90 1.93 -2.08
CA VAL A 56 3.52 2.24 -2.46
C VAL A 56 2.53 1.49 -1.57
N GLY A 57 2.76 0.18 -1.37
CA GLY A 57 1.91 -0.63 -0.51
C GLY A 57 1.94 -0.19 0.96
N GLU A 58 3.10 0.19 1.49
CA GLU A 58 3.22 0.69 2.86
C GLU A 58 2.61 2.10 3.03
N SER A 59 2.78 2.99 2.05
CA SER A 59 2.20 4.34 2.09
C SER A 59 0.68 4.26 2.12
N GLY A 60 0.08 3.50 1.19
CA GLY A 60 -1.36 3.22 1.22
C GLY A 60 -1.81 2.52 2.49
N ARG A 61 -0.90 1.80 3.19
CA ARG A 61 -1.16 1.24 4.53
C ARG A 61 -1.25 2.30 5.62
N ARG A 62 -0.26 3.18 5.68
CA ARG A 62 -0.23 4.26 6.67
C ARG A 62 -1.39 5.22 6.47
N ASP A 63 -1.75 5.52 5.22
CA ASP A 63 -2.86 6.42 4.91
C ASP A 63 -4.19 5.87 5.42
N HIS A 64 -4.48 4.58 5.23
CA HIS A 64 -5.71 3.99 5.80
C HIS A 64 -5.69 3.88 7.33
N ALA A 65 -4.51 3.74 7.95
CA ALA A 65 -4.37 3.78 9.40
C ALA A 65 -4.63 5.19 9.95
N THR A 66 -4.19 6.25 9.24
CA THR A 66 -4.46 7.65 9.62
C THR A 66 -5.94 7.99 9.47
N CYS A 67 -6.58 7.51 8.40
CA CYS A 67 -8.02 7.73 8.17
C CYS A 67 -8.88 7.05 9.25
N ALA A 68 -8.45 5.89 9.77
CA ALA A 68 -9.15 5.15 10.82
C ALA A 68 -9.03 5.80 12.22
N LEU A 69 -8.00 6.61 12.47
CA LEU A 69 -7.79 7.31 13.74
C LEU A 69 -8.28 8.77 13.73
N GLY A 70 -8.49 9.36 12.55
CA GLY A 70 -8.88 10.78 12.38
C GLY A 70 -10.36 11.08 12.15
N SER A 71 -11.25 10.09 12.01
CA SER A 71 -12.67 10.33 11.67
C SER A 71 -13.57 10.63 12.88
N GLY A 72 -13.08 11.43 13.82
CA GLY A 72 -13.76 11.73 15.08
C GLY A 72 -13.60 13.17 15.55
N ALA A 73 -13.84 14.18 14.71
CA ALA A 73 -14.29 15.52 15.14
C ALA A 73 -14.47 16.45 13.92
N SER A 74 -15.68 16.49 13.38
CA SER A 74 -16.27 17.76 12.93
C SER A 74 -17.76 17.57 12.72
N THR A 75 -18.51 17.61 13.81
CA THR A 75 -19.94 17.95 13.76
C THR A 75 -20.01 19.47 13.73
N PRO A 76 -20.38 20.14 12.63
CA PRO A 76 -20.82 21.52 12.75
C PRO A 76 -22.12 21.50 13.57
N ALA A 77 -22.06 22.11 14.76
CA ALA A 77 -23.21 22.28 15.63
C ALA A 77 -24.37 22.93 14.85
N PRO A 78 -25.62 22.45 14.98
CA PRO A 78 -26.76 23.13 14.38
C PRO A 78 -26.94 24.48 15.06
N ALA A 79 -26.98 25.54 14.27
CA ALA A 79 -27.33 26.88 14.72
C ALA A 79 -28.76 26.84 15.31
N SER A 80 -28.85 26.66 16.62
CA SER A 80 -30.08 26.86 17.37
C SER A 80 -30.50 28.32 17.25
N GLN A 81 -31.58 28.50 16.51
CA GLN A 81 -32.52 29.61 16.64
C GLN A 81 -32.65 30.06 18.10
N LEU A 82 -32.33 31.32 18.34
CA LEU A 82 -32.85 32.09 19.47
C LEU A 82 -33.89 33.06 18.92
N PRO A 83 -35.16 32.99 19.37
CA PRO A 83 -36.12 34.06 19.09
C PRO A 83 -35.73 35.27 19.95
N ARG A 84 -35.37 36.39 19.31
CA ARG A 84 -35.31 37.68 20.00
C ARG A 84 -36.70 38.29 19.99
N ASN A 85 -37.38 38.18 21.12
CA ASN A 85 -38.56 38.97 21.42
C ASN A 85 -38.18 40.43 21.73
N ALA A 86 -39.12 41.32 21.42
CA ALA A 86 -39.40 42.59 22.08
C ALA A 86 -38.25 43.54 22.45
N SER A 87 -38.16 44.67 21.73
CA SER A 87 -38.22 45.99 22.37
C SER A 87 -38.42 47.12 21.36
N ARG A 88 -39.50 47.89 21.61
CA ARG A 88 -39.78 49.28 21.24
C ARG A 88 -40.57 49.56 19.96
#